data_AF-A0A1M4UR38-F1
#
_entry.id   AF-A0A1M4UR38-F1
#
_cell.length_a   1.000
_cell.length_b   1.000
_cell.length_c   1.000
_cell.angle_alpha   90.00
_cell.angle_beta   90.00
_cell.angle_gamma   90.00
#
_symmetry.space_group_name_H-M   'P 1'
#
loop_
_entity.id
_entity.type
_entity.pdbx_description
1 polymer ?
#
loop_
_entity_poly.entity_id
_entity_poly.type
_entity_poly.pdbx_seq_one_letter_code
_entity_poly.pdbx_strand_id
1 'polypeptide(L)'
;MTTAQKIYHAIELFGAEEPHFGHFKTTFRKALIEHGTPADNADQMAKIAAESLRDHSGPDHHLGMAEIIACHWEFERAMDGNLEAFQAMHKYMSYYLDCAEMQQLKIAN
;
A
#
# COMPACT_ATOMS: atom_id res chain seq x y z
N MET A 1 -8.95 12.59 4.92
CA MET A 1 -7.85 11.61 5.01
C MET A 1 -6.76 12.01 4.03
N THR A 2 -5.51 11.99 4.47
CA THR A 2 -4.34 12.15 3.59
C THR A 2 -4.20 10.92 2.68
N THR A 3 -3.41 11.01 1.61
CA THR A 3 -3.08 9.85 0.75
C THR A 3 -2.51 8.70 1.57
N ALA A 4 -1.58 8.99 2.48
CA ALA A 4 -0.98 7.98 3.37
C ALA A 4 -2.04 7.25 4.20
N GLN A 5 -2.98 7.97 4.82
CA GLN A 5 -4.06 7.38 5.61
C GLN A 5 -5.02 6.54 4.74
N LYS A 6 -5.30 6.97 3.50
CA LYS A 6 -6.16 6.22 2.58
C LYS A 6 -5.51 4.91 2.16
N ILE A 7 -4.20 4.95 1.86
CA ILE A 7 -3.42 3.76 1.50
C ILE A 7 -3.32 2.83 2.71
N TYR A 8 -3.01 3.38 3.89
CA TYR A 8 -2.96 2.61 5.12
C TYR A 8 -4.30 1.89 5.38
N HIS A 9 -5.41 2.63 5.31
CA HIS A 9 -6.74 2.04 5.48
C HIS A 9 -7.09 1.01 4.39
N ALA A 10 -6.65 1.21 3.15
CA ALA A 10 -6.87 0.21 2.11
C ALA A 10 -6.22 -1.13 2.49
N ILE A 11 -4.99 -1.10 3.03
CA ILE A 11 -4.24 -2.29 3.46
C ILE A 11 -4.89 -2.94 4.69
N GLU A 12 -5.40 -2.16 5.64
CA GLU A 12 -6.20 -2.68 6.78
C GLU A 12 -7.46 -3.44 6.32
N LEU A 13 -8.04 -3.04 5.19
CA LEU A 13 -9.19 -3.71 4.60
C LEU A 13 -8.81 -4.94 3.76
N PHE A 14 -7.51 -5.23 3.60
CA PHE A 14 -7.06 -6.36 2.82
C PHE A 14 -7.47 -7.69 3.48
N GLY A 15 -8.04 -8.54 2.65
CA GLY A 15 -8.26 -9.96 2.94
C GLY A 15 -8.02 -10.74 1.66
N ALA A 16 -7.37 -11.90 1.78
CA ALA A 16 -7.03 -12.74 0.62
C ALA A 16 -8.27 -13.26 -0.13
N GLU A 17 -9.40 -13.37 0.57
CA GLU A 17 -10.69 -13.79 0.03
C GLU A 17 -11.38 -12.66 -0.77
N GLU A 18 -12.09 -13.03 -1.83
CA GLU A 18 -13.10 -12.13 -2.41
C GLU A 18 -14.27 -11.99 -1.42
N PRO A 19 -14.77 -10.78 -1.09
CA PRO A 19 -14.69 -9.52 -1.83
C PRO A 19 -13.62 -8.52 -1.32
N HIS A 20 -12.83 -8.89 -0.32
CA HIS A 20 -11.89 -8.00 0.34
C HIS A 20 -10.70 -7.65 -0.57
N PHE A 21 -10.27 -8.60 -1.38
CA PHE A 21 -9.28 -8.38 -2.44
C PHE A 21 -9.72 -7.30 -3.45
N GLY A 22 -10.95 -7.40 -3.97
CA GLY A 22 -11.49 -6.40 -4.90
C GLY A 22 -11.65 -5.00 -4.28
N HIS A 23 -12.02 -4.92 -3.00
CA HIS A 23 -12.13 -3.66 -2.26
C HIS A 23 -10.76 -3.01 -2.04
N PHE A 24 -9.74 -3.78 -1.63
CA PHE A 24 -8.37 -3.30 -1.51
C PHE A 24 -7.92 -2.68 -2.83
N LYS A 25 -7.99 -3.44 -3.93
CA LYS A 25 -7.50 -3.01 -5.24
C LYS A 25 -8.15 -1.71 -5.69
N THR A 26 -9.47 -1.61 -5.52
CA THR A 26 -10.24 -0.40 -5.88
C THR A 26 -9.85 0.81 -5.02
N THR A 27 -9.73 0.61 -3.71
CA THR A 27 -9.45 1.69 -2.75
C THR A 27 -8.02 2.19 -2.89
N PHE A 28 -7.05 1.28 -3.01
CA PHE A 28 -5.65 1.60 -3.21
C PHE A 28 -5.42 2.35 -4.53
N ARG A 29 -5.98 1.85 -5.64
CA ARG A 29 -5.98 2.53 -6.94
C ARG A 29 -6.54 3.95 -6.84
N LYS A 30 -7.70 4.12 -6.21
CA LYS A 30 -8.33 5.43 -6.04
C LYS A 30 -7.45 6.39 -5.25
N ALA A 31 -6.82 5.92 -4.18
CA ALA A 31 -5.91 6.73 -3.38
C ALA A 31 -4.69 7.22 -4.18
N LEU A 32 -4.14 6.38 -5.07
CA LEU A 32 -3.05 6.75 -5.98
C LEU A 32 -3.49 7.81 -7.00
N ILE A 33 -4.63 7.59 -7.67
CA ILE A 33 -5.17 8.54 -8.66
C ILE A 33 -5.45 9.90 -8.02
N GLU A 34 -6.07 9.91 -6.84
CA GLU A 34 -6.31 11.14 -6.09
C GLU A 34 -5.02 11.85 -5.66
N HIS A 35 -3.90 11.13 -5.59
CA HIS A 35 -2.59 11.72 -5.35
C HIS A 35 -1.91 12.28 -6.60
N GLY A 36 -2.44 12.00 -7.79
CA GLY A 36 -1.90 12.44 -9.07
C GLY A 36 -1.21 11.34 -9.87
N THR A 37 -1.16 10.09 -9.37
CA THR A 37 -0.64 8.96 -10.15
C THR A 37 -1.53 8.72 -11.38
N PRO A 38 -0.96 8.69 -12.61
CA PRO A 38 -1.67 8.27 -13.81
C PRO A 38 -2.47 6.97 -13.61
N ALA A 39 -3.68 6.91 -14.19
CA ALA A 39 -4.61 5.81 -13.96
C ALA A 39 -4.03 4.44 -14.32
N ASP A 40 -3.29 4.33 -15.43
CA ASP A 40 -2.68 3.08 -15.88
C ASP A 40 -1.62 2.57 -14.89
N ASN A 41 -0.75 3.46 -14.39
CA ASN A 41 0.20 3.13 -13.34
C ASN A 41 -0.51 2.74 -12.05
N ALA A 42 -1.54 3.48 -11.64
CA ALA A 42 -2.31 3.17 -10.44
C ALA A 42 -3.01 1.81 -10.52
N ASP A 43 -3.56 1.47 -11.69
CA ASP A 43 -4.17 0.17 -11.97
C ASP A 43 -3.14 -0.98 -11.89
N GLN A 44 -1.97 -0.77 -12.49
CA GLN A 44 -0.88 -1.75 -12.47
C GLN A 44 -0.33 -1.94 -11.04
N MET A 45 -0.05 -0.86 -10.32
CA MET A 45 0.40 -0.91 -8.93
C MET A 45 -0.62 -1.61 -8.04
N ALA A 46 -1.91 -1.28 -8.15
CA ALA A 46 -2.96 -1.91 -7.34
C ALA A 46 -3.10 -3.40 -7.63
N LYS A 47 -2.96 -3.81 -8.90
CA LYS A 47 -2.96 -5.22 -9.29
C LYS A 47 -1.79 -5.96 -8.65
N ILE A 48 -0.57 -5.45 -8.83
CA ILE A 48 0.66 -6.10 -8.32
C ILE A 48 0.60 -6.18 -6.79
N ALA A 49 0.29 -5.08 -6.10
CA ALA A 49 0.19 -5.09 -4.64
C ALA A 49 -0.84 -6.11 -4.13
N ALA A 50 -2.01 -6.21 -4.78
CA ALA A 50 -3.03 -7.16 -4.38
C ALA A 50 -2.58 -8.61 -4.55
N GLU A 51 -1.98 -8.92 -5.72
CA GLU A 51 -1.46 -10.26 -6.04
C GLU A 51 -0.30 -10.64 -5.10
N SER A 52 0.66 -9.75 -4.88
CA SER A 52 1.79 -9.98 -3.98
C SER A 52 1.36 -10.13 -2.51
N LEU A 53 0.39 -9.33 -2.04
CA LEU A 53 -0.15 -9.45 -0.68
C LEU A 53 -0.96 -10.73 -0.49
N ARG A 54 -1.62 -11.24 -1.54
CA ARG A 54 -2.33 -12.52 -1.49
C ARG A 54 -1.37 -13.69 -1.28
N ASP A 55 -0.18 -13.59 -1.86
CA ASP A 55 0.87 -14.61 -1.72
C ASP A 55 1.71 -14.40 -0.45
N HIS A 56 1.53 -13.29 0.26
CA HIS A 56 2.20 -13.02 1.54
C HIS A 56 1.61 -13.90 2.65
N SER A 57 2.47 -14.67 3.32
CA SER A 57 2.07 -15.63 4.37
C SER A 57 2.01 -15.03 5.78
N GLY A 58 2.47 -13.79 5.95
CA GLY A 58 2.46 -13.09 7.23
C GLY A 58 1.10 -12.47 7.56
N PRO A 59 0.76 -12.34 8.86
CA PRO A 59 -0.48 -11.70 9.29
C PRO A 59 -0.45 -10.17 9.18
N ASP A 60 0.73 -9.59 8.94
CA ASP A 60 0.94 -8.14 8.86
C ASP A 60 1.04 -7.69 7.41
N HIS A 61 -0.10 -7.29 6.85
CA HIS A 61 -0.15 -6.79 5.47
C HIS A 61 0.57 -5.45 5.28
N HIS A 62 0.80 -4.68 6.34
CA HIS A 62 1.60 -3.45 6.24
C HIS A 62 3.08 -3.75 6.07
N LEU A 63 3.58 -4.74 6.81
CA LEU A 63 4.92 -5.27 6.60
C LEU A 63 5.05 -5.89 5.21
N GLY A 64 4.09 -6.71 4.77
CA GLY A 64 4.08 -7.25 3.41
C GLY A 64 4.10 -6.15 2.33
N MET A 65 3.34 -5.06 2.51
CA MET A 65 3.37 -3.92 1.60
C MET A 65 4.72 -3.19 1.62
N ALA A 66 5.36 -3.06 2.78
CA ALA A 66 6.71 -2.48 2.89
C ALA A 66 7.74 -3.32 2.11
N GLU A 67 7.66 -4.65 2.20
CA GLU A 67 8.50 -5.57 1.42
C GLU A 67 8.26 -5.43 -0.08
N ILE A 68 7.00 -5.29 -0.51
CA ILE A 68 6.63 -5.07 -1.91
C ILE A 68 7.25 -3.77 -2.45
N ILE A 69 7.10 -2.67 -1.70
CA ILE A 69 7.66 -1.36 -2.07
C ILE A 69 9.18 -1.42 -2.17
N ALA A 70 9.84 -2.14 -1.27
CA ALA A 70 11.30 -2.19 -1.21
C ALA A 70 11.95 -3.15 -2.22
N CYS A 71 11.28 -4.26 -2.55
CA CYS A 71 11.93 -5.40 -3.20
C CYS A 71 11.22 -5.94 -4.46
N HIS A 72 9.96 -5.57 -4.72
CA HIS A 72 9.20 -6.18 -5.81
C HIS A 72 9.46 -5.45 -7.14
N TRP A 73 10.28 -6.05 -8.02
CA TRP A 73 10.73 -5.44 -9.27
C TRP A 73 9.58 -4.97 -10.19
N GLU A 74 8.46 -5.69 -10.27
CA GLU A 74 7.31 -5.24 -11.08
C GLU A 74 6.63 -4.00 -10.47
N PHE A 75 6.63 -3.91 -9.14
CA PHE A 75 6.04 -2.79 -8.43
C PHE A 75 6.92 -1.55 -8.57
N GLU A 76 8.25 -1.72 -8.43
CA GLU A 76 9.24 -0.69 -8.73
C GLU A 76 9.06 -0.18 -10.17
N ARG A 77 8.97 -1.09 -11.15
CA ARG A 77 8.77 -0.73 -12.56
C ARG A 77 7.45 0.02 -12.80
N ALA A 78 6.39 -0.30 -12.07
CA ALA A 78 5.12 0.41 -12.17
C ALA A 78 5.19 1.85 -11.61
N MET A 79 6.16 2.12 -10.71
CA MET A 79 6.45 3.45 -10.17
C MET A 79 7.52 4.21 -10.96
N ASP A 80 8.34 3.53 -11.76
CA ASP A 80 9.47 4.15 -12.45
C ASP A 80 9.02 5.32 -13.35
N GLY A 81 9.74 6.44 -13.25
CA GLY A 81 9.40 7.70 -13.91
C GLY A 81 8.13 8.41 -13.40
N ASN A 82 7.44 7.88 -12.37
CA ASN A 82 6.20 8.41 -11.82
C ASN A 82 6.41 9.00 -10.42
N LEU A 83 6.70 10.29 -10.37
CA LEU A 83 7.03 11.00 -9.14
C LEU A 83 5.87 10.95 -8.13
N GLU A 84 4.64 11.06 -8.59
CA GLU A 84 3.44 11.03 -7.77
C GLU A 84 3.25 9.67 -7.10
N ALA A 85 3.46 8.57 -7.85
CA ALA A 85 3.43 7.22 -7.29
C ALA A 85 4.52 7.04 -6.21
N PHE A 86 5.74 7.47 -6.49
CA PHE A 86 6.85 7.41 -5.53
C PHE A 86 6.52 8.21 -4.26
N GLN A 87 6.01 9.43 -4.40
CA GLN A 87 5.62 10.27 -3.26
C GLN A 87 4.46 9.66 -2.46
N ALA A 88 3.49 9.01 -3.12
CA ALA A 88 2.41 8.31 -2.43
C ALA A 88 2.96 7.18 -1.55
N MET A 89 3.85 6.33 -2.09
CA MET A 89 4.46 5.23 -1.34
C MET A 89 5.36 5.74 -0.22
N HIS A 90 6.17 6.77 -0.47
CA HIS A 90 6.99 7.38 0.57
C HIS A 90 6.12 7.92 1.71
N LYS A 91 5.04 8.67 1.41
CA LYS A 91 4.12 9.20 2.42
C LYS A 91 3.45 8.08 3.22
N TYR A 92 3.04 7.01 2.54
CA TYR A 92 2.51 5.81 3.19
C TYR A 92 3.55 5.19 4.15
N MET A 93 4.77 4.96 3.69
CA MET A 93 5.84 4.35 4.50
C MET A 93 6.19 5.18 5.73
N SER A 94 6.28 6.52 5.61
CA SER A 94 6.48 7.39 6.76
C SER A 94 5.33 7.26 7.77
N TYR A 95 4.08 7.28 7.29
CA TYR A 95 2.91 7.14 8.16
C TYR A 95 2.83 5.78 8.85
N TYR A 96 3.20 4.69 8.15
CA TYR A 96 3.27 3.36 8.72
C TYR A 96 4.28 3.28 9.87
N LEU A 97 5.48 3.86 9.69
CA LEU A 97 6.50 3.91 10.74
C LEU A 97 6.03 4.71 11.96
N ASP A 98 5.39 5.87 11.76
CA ASP A 98 4.80 6.66 12.85
C ASP A 98 3.76 5.84 13.63
N CYS A 99 2.92 5.07 12.93
CA CYS A 99 1.91 4.21 13.55
C CYS A 99 2.53 3.05 14.34
N ALA A 100 3.56 2.40 13.77
CA ALA A 100 4.26 1.31 14.42
C ALA A 100 4.97 1.77 15.70
N GLU A 101 5.61 2.94 15.69
CA GLU A 101 6.24 3.54 16.87
C GLU A 101 5.21 3.83 17.97
N MET A 102 4.07 4.44 17.61
CA MET A 102 2.99 4.70 18.55
C MET A 102 2.41 3.41 19.17
N GLN A 103 2.33 2.32 18.39
CA GLN A 103 1.82 1.04 18.88
C GLN A 103 2.81 0.37 19.85
N GLN A 104 4.10 0.44 19.59
CA GLN A 104 5.14 -0.06 20.50
C GLN A 104 5.12 0.69 21.84
N LEU A 105 4.97 2.01 21.82
CA LEU A 105 4.88 2.83 23.04
C LEU A 105 3.64 2.50 23.90
N LYS A 106 2.52 2.08 23.28
CA LYS A 106 1.31 1.66 24.01
C LYS A 106 1.43 0.29 24.67
N ILE A 107 2.28 -0.59 24.16
CA ILE A 107 2.53 -1.93 24.73
C ILE A 107 3.51 -1.85 25.90
N ALA A 108 4.40 -0.86 25.89
CA ALA A 108 5.43 -0.67 26.92
C ALA A 108 4.95 0.07 28.19
N ASN A 109 3.71 0.56 28.22
CA ASN A 109 3.08 1.28 29.34
C ASN A 109 1.88 0.50 29.88
#